data_AF-A0A7K6WAS6-F1
#
_entry.id   AF-A0A7K6WAS6-F1
#
_cell.length_a   1.000
_cell.length_b   1.000
_cell.length_c   1.000
_cell.angle_alpha   90.00
_cell.angle_beta   90.00
_cell.angle_gamma   90.00
#
_symmetry.space_group_name_H-M   'P 1'
#
loop_
_entity.id
_entity.type
_entity.pdbx_description
1 polymer ?
#
loop_
_entity_poly.entity_id
_entity_poly.type
_entity_poly.pdbx_seq_one_letter_code
_entity_poly.pdbx_strand_id
1 'polypeptide(L)'
;PPVILVLQEAIPQHLWCIPFSVDGNPVPSIRWLFNGTALAEGRYIHTHIVEYEHNSTVLHGCLQFNRPTHVNNGNYTLLVRNPLGSAARSVQGRFMENPFSFSPEEPIPAEPRPRRHQISVAVALAMFACLFLSVMLIVLNKCGRPSKFGINR
;
A
#
# COMPACT_ATOMS: atom_id res chain seq x y z
N PRO A 1 27.89 -39.07 -18.07
CA PRO A 1 28.19 -37.71 -17.53
C PRO A 1 26.86 -36.98 -17.27
N PRO A 2 26.71 -36.13 -16.25
CA PRO A 2 25.49 -35.37 -16.01
C PRO A 2 25.28 -34.31 -17.10
N VAL A 3 24.04 -34.14 -17.55
CA VAL A 3 23.65 -33.14 -18.57
C VAL A 3 22.44 -32.38 -18.05
N ILE A 4 22.50 -31.06 -18.06
CA ILE A 4 21.37 -30.19 -17.74
C ILE A 4 20.49 -30.13 -18.99
N LEU A 5 19.25 -30.62 -18.87
CA LEU A 5 18.32 -30.65 -20.00
C LEU A 5 17.58 -29.32 -20.17
N VAL A 6 17.22 -28.66 -19.08
CA VAL A 6 16.47 -27.40 -19.07
C VAL A 6 16.83 -26.59 -17.83
N LEU A 7 17.04 -25.29 -18.02
CA LEU A 7 17.16 -24.27 -16.98
C LEU A 7 16.35 -23.05 -17.47
N GLN A 8 15.52 -22.48 -16.60
CA GLN A 8 14.63 -21.36 -16.93
C GLN A 8 14.92 -20.16 -16.04
N GLU A 9 14.40 -19.01 -16.44
CA GLU A 9 14.41 -17.79 -15.63
C GLU A 9 13.53 -17.93 -14.38
N ALA A 10 13.74 -17.04 -13.41
CA ALA A 10 12.98 -17.04 -12.18
C ALA A 10 11.50 -16.72 -12.42
N ILE A 11 10.61 -17.52 -11.83
CA ILE A 11 9.16 -17.30 -11.90
C ILE A 11 8.69 -16.73 -10.55
N PRO A 12 7.94 -15.62 -10.54
CA PRO A 12 7.41 -15.05 -9.30
C PRO A 12 6.43 -16.03 -8.63
N GLN A 13 6.61 -16.24 -7.33
CA GLN A 13 5.68 -17.03 -6.52
C GLN A 13 4.88 -16.10 -5.60
N HIS A 14 3.60 -16.40 -5.42
CA HIS A 14 2.74 -15.69 -4.49
C HIS A 14 2.89 -16.26 -3.07
N LEU A 15 4.02 -15.95 -2.43
CA LEU A 15 4.31 -16.34 -1.06
C LEU A 15 4.12 -15.14 -0.14
N TRP A 16 3.40 -15.33 0.97
CA TRP A 16 3.28 -14.34 2.03
C TRP A 16 3.96 -14.85 3.30
N CYS A 17 4.47 -13.93 4.13
CA CYS A 17 5.05 -14.24 5.43
C CYS A 17 4.46 -13.31 6.50
N ILE A 18 4.07 -13.87 7.65
CA ILE A 18 3.95 -13.13 8.90
C ILE A 18 5.25 -13.36 9.69
N PRO A 19 6.16 -12.36 9.74
CA PRO A 19 7.45 -12.53 10.38
C PRO A 19 7.33 -12.48 11.91
N PHE A 20 8.20 -13.23 12.59
CA PHE A 20 8.30 -13.22 14.03
C PHE A 20 9.75 -13.41 14.51
N SER A 21 9.98 -12.93 15.73
CA SER A 21 11.20 -13.17 16.51
C SER A 21 10.79 -13.62 17.90
N VAL A 22 11.37 -14.72 18.37
CA VAL A 22 11.05 -15.30 19.68
C VAL A 22 12.35 -15.56 20.41
N ASP A 23 12.46 -15.06 21.63
CA ASP A 23 13.58 -15.32 22.52
C ASP A 23 13.17 -16.31 23.61
N GLY A 24 14.09 -17.19 24.00
CA GLY A 24 13.89 -18.09 25.13
C GLY A 24 14.96 -19.18 25.26
N ASN A 25 15.39 -19.43 26.50
CA ASN A 25 16.28 -20.52 26.86
C ASN A 25 15.71 -21.29 28.07
N PRO A 26 15.30 -22.56 27.95
CA PRO A 26 15.34 -23.41 26.76
C PRO A 26 14.49 -22.91 25.59
N VAL A 27 14.85 -23.34 24.37
CA VAL A 27 14.16 -23.03 23.11
C VAL A 27 12.65 -23.26 23.25
N PRO A 28 11.81 -22.24 23.03
CA PRO A 28 10.38 -22.37 23.21
C PRO A 28 9.72 -23.14 22.06
N SER A 29 8.66 -23.88 22.40
CA SER A 29 7.73 -24.44 21.41
C SER A 29 6.87 -23.32 20.81
N ILE A 30 6.62 -23.39 19.50
CA ILE A 30 5.81 -22.42 18.75
C ILE A 30 4.49 -23.08 18.34
N ARG A 31 3.38 -22.36 18.50
CA ARG A 31 2.05 -22.73 18.00
C ARG A 31 1.31 -21.50 17.51
N TRP A 32 0.32 -21.69 16.66
CA TRP A 32 -0.50 -20.60 16.13
C TRP A 32 -1.98 -20.80 16.44
N LEU A 33 -2.68 -19.69 16.64
CA LEU A 33 -4.14 -19.62 16.54
C LEU A 33 -4.53 -18.78 15.33
N PHE A 34 -5.62 -19.17 14.69
CA PHE A 34 -6.35 -18.39 13.69
C PHE A 34 -7.75 -18.11 14.20
N ASN A 35 -8.08 -16.81 14.37
CA ASN A 35 -9.33 -16.34 14.95
C ASN A 35 -9.67 -17.03 16.30
N GLY A 36 -8.65 -17.24 17.14
CA GLY A 36 -8.79 -17.88 18.46
C GLY A 36 -8.83 -19.41 18.44
N THR A 37 -8.89 -20.05 17.28
CA THR A 37 -8.84 -21.51 17.14
C THR A 37 -7.45 -22.00 16.75
N ALA A 38 -7.06 -23.21 17.14
CA ALA A 38 -5.74 -23.74 16.79
C ALA A 38 -5.56 -23.82 15.26
N LEU A 39 -4.50 -23.19 14.75
CA LEU A 39 -4.18 -23.22 13.33
C LEU A 39 -3.50 -24.56 13.01
N ALA A 40 -4.11 -25.34 12.12
CA ALA A 40 -3.50 -26.56 11.59
C ALA A 40 -2.51 -26.20 10.48
N GLU A 41 -1.23 -26.45 10.73
CA GLU A 41 -0.18 -26.27 9.72
C GLU A 41 -0.18 -27.43 8.70
N GLY A 42 0.30 -27.15 7.49
CA GLY A 42 0.37 -28.11 6.40
C GLY A 42 1.15 -27.54 5.21
N ARG A 43 0.88 -28.05 4.01
CA ARG A 43 1.65 -27.66 2.80
C ARG A 43 1.51 -26.18 2.42
N TYR A 44 0.35 -25.57 2.68
CA TYR A 44 0.04 -24.21 2.24
C TYR A 44 0.29 -23.16 3.31
N ILE A 45 0.19 -23.53 4.58
CA ILE A 45 0.42 -22.65 5.72
C ILE A 45 1.32 -23.40 6.71
N HIS A 46 2.53 -22.92 6.92
CA HIS A 46 3.46 -23.56 7.85
C HIS A 46 4.47 -22.57 8.41
N THR A 47 4.98 -22.88 9.58
CA THR A 47 6.05 -22.15 10.23
C THR A 47 7.38 -22.54 9.59
N HIS A 48 8.11 -21.54 9.11
CA HIS A 48 9.46 -21.68 8.57
C HIS A 48 10.43 -20.86 9.43
N ILE A 49 11.37 -21.53 10.09
CA ILE A 49 12.46 -20.88 10.82
C ILE A 49 13.53 -20.48 9.80
N VAL A 50 13.83 -19.18 9.70
CA VAL A 50 14.69 -18.62 8.65
C VAL A 50 16.16 -18.69 9.07
N GLU A 51 16.46 -18.32 10.32
CA GLU A 51 17.83 -18.26 10.82
C GLU A 51 17.93 -18.85 12.22
N TYR A 52 19.00 -19.62 12.41
CA TYR A 52 19.46 -20.08 13.72
C TYR A 52 20.88 -19.54 13.91
N GLU A 53 21.01 -18.44 14.64
CA GLU A 53 22.31 -17.88 14.97
C GLU A 53 22.89 -18.68 16.15
N HIS A 54 24.06 -19.30 15.96
CA HIS A 54 24.59 -20.34 16.87
C HIS A 54 24.82 -19.86 18.33
N ASN A 55 24.93 -18.55 18.55
CA ASN A 55 25.15 -17.94 19.86
C ASN A 55 23.96 -17.08 20.33
N SER A 56 22.82 -17.14 19.64
CA SER A 56 21.63 -16.38 19.98
C SER A 56 20.55 -17.32 20.52
N THR A 57 19.83 -16.86 21.54
CA THR A 57 18.59 -17.50 22.03
C THR A 57 17.37 -17.04 21.23
N VAL A 58 17.57 -16.09 20.31
CA VAL A 58 16.53 -15.54 19.44
C VAL A 58 16.37 -16.39 18.19
N LEU A 59 15.14 -16.79 17.93
CA LEU A 59 14.70 -17.52 16.74
C LEU A 59 13.95 -16.57 15.82
N HIS A 60 14.39 -16.48 14.58
CA HIS A 60 13.71 -15.71 13.54
C HIS A 60 12.96 -16.65 12.61
N GLY A 61 11.69 -16.34 12.34
CA GLY A 61 10.86 -17.17 11.50
C GLY A 61 9.72 -16.42 10.83
N CYS A 62 8.99 -17.17 10.01
CA CYS A 62 7.81 -16.73 9.28
C CYS A 62 6.71 -17.77 9.42
N LEU A 63 5.47 -17.36 9.68
CA LEU A 63 4.33 -18.17 9.25
C LEU A 63 4.14 -17.91 7.75
N GLN A 64 4.49 -18.89 6.93
CA GLN A 64 4.45 -18.78 5.48
C GLN A 64 3.09 -19.20 4.93
N PHE A 65 2.64 -18.52 3.89
CA PHE A 65 1.40 -18.80 3.18
C PHE A 65 1.69 -18.91 1.68
N ASN A 66 1.36 -20.04 1.08
CA ASN A 66 1.45 -20.24 -0.35
C ASN A 66 0.09 -19.94 -1.00
N ARG A 67 0.02 -18.83 -1.75
CA ARG A 67 -1.16 -18.33 -2.45
C ARG A 67 -2.41 -18.23 -1.55
N PRO A 68 -2.35 -17.47 -0.43
CA PRO A 68 -3.51 -17.25 0.41
C PRO A 68 -4.60 -16.48 -0.35
N THR A 69 -5.86 -16.65 0.08
CA THR A 69 -7.02 -15.91 -0.44
C THR A 69 -7.73 -15.17 0.71
N HIS A 70 -8.84 -14.50 0.41
CA HIS A 70 -9.62 -13.76 1.42
C HIS A 70 -10.10 -14.65 2.59
N VAL A 71 -10.24 -15.96 2.40
CA VAL A 71 -10.61 -16.90 3.48
C VAL A 71 -9.53 -17.05 4.54
N ASN A 72 -8.28 -16.70 4.20
CA ASN A 72 -7.16 -16.68 5.13
C ASN A 72 -7.07 -15.35 5.88
N ASN A 73 -7.91 -14.35 5.57
CA ASN A 73 -7.93 -13.11 6.34
C ASN A 73 -8.43 -13.38 7.76
N GLY A 74 -7.77 -12.81 8.76
CA GLY A 74 -8.16 -12.98 10.15
C GLY A 74 -7.07 -12.60 11.12
N ASN A 75 -7.32 -12.85 12.40
CA ASN A 75 -6.38 -12.58 13.47
C ASN A 75 -5.51 -13.82 13.73
N TYR A 76 -4.20 -13.67 13.59
CA TYR A 76 -3.21 -14.71 13.81
C TYR A 76 -2.52 -14.46 15.15
N THR A 77 -2.57 -15.42 16.07
CA THR A 77 -1.90 -15.34 17.37
C THR A 77 -0.76 -16.33 17.44
N LEU A 78 0.46 -15.83 17.60
CA LEU A 78 1.64 -16.62 17.91
C LEU A 78 1.63 -16.95 19.41
N LEU A 79 1.71 -18.23 19.75
CA LEU A 79 1.84 -18.75 21.11
C LEU A 79 3.20 -19.39 21.27
N VAL A 80 3.96 -18.97 22.27
CA VAL A 80 5.28 -19.52 22.59
C VAL A 80 5.31 -20.01 24.02
N ARG A 81 5.93 -21.17 24.26
CA ARG A 81 6.01 -21.78 25.59
C ARG A 81 7.28 -22.57 25.81
N ASN A 82 7.91 -22.38 26.96
CA ASN A 82 8.99 -23.20 27.48
C ASN A 82 8.73 -23.55 28.98
N PRO A 83 9.63 -24.25 29.68
CA PRO A 83 9.43 -24.58 31.10
C PRO A 83 9.37 -23.36 32.03
N LEU A 84 9.93 -22.22 31.63
CA LEU A 84 9.99 -20.99 32.42
C LEU A 84 8.75 -20.11 32.26
N GLY A 85 7.96 -20.29 31.19
CA GLY A 85 6.75 -19.53 30.98
C GLY A 85 6.18 -19.63 29.56
N SER A 86 5.28 -18.70 29.25
CA SER A 86 4.63 -18.57 27.95
C SER A 86 4.35 -17.12 27.60
N ALA A 87 4.35 -16.81 26.30
CA ALA A 87 3.94 -15.52 25.77
C ALA A 87 3.03 -15.71 24.55
N ALA A 88 2.22 -14.68 24.28
CA ALA A 88 1.32 -14.65 23.14
C ALA A 88 1.30 -13.26 22.50
N ARG A 89 1.23 -13.20 21.16
CA ARG A 89 1.04 -11.94 20.43
C ARG A 89 0.22 -12.17 19.17
N SER A 90 -0.65 -11.20 18.87
CA SER A 90 -1.59 -11.29 17.74
C SER A 90 -1.31 -10.24 16.67
N VAL A 91 -1.62 -10.56 15.41
CA VAL A 91 -1.54 -9.67 14.26
C VAL A 91 -2.66 -9.96 13.27
N GLN A 92 -3.16 -8.93 12.59
CA GLN A 92 -4.17 -9.09 11.56
C GLN A 92 -3.53 -9.48 10.22
N GLY A 93 -3.88 -10.66 9.71
CA GLY A 93 -3.58 -11.07 8.33
C GLY A 93 -4.63 -10.55 7.36
N ARG A 94 -4.20 -9.83 6.33
CA ARG A 94 -5.03 -9.34 5.21
C ARG A 94 -4.29 -9.66 3.91
N PHE A 95 -4.76 -10.66 3.17
CA PHE A 95 -4.10 -11.22 2.01
C PHE A 95 -4.77 -10.81 0.69
N MET A 96 -6.10 -10.91 0.64
CA MET A 96 -6.90 -10.51 -0.52
C MET A 96 -8.23 -9.91 -0.07
N GLU A 97 -8.77 -8.96 -0.83
CA GLU A 97 -10.13 -8.48 -0.64
C GLU A 97 -11.14 -9.59 -0.97
N ASN A 98 -12.29 -9.58 -0.29
CA ASN A 98 -13.35 -10.54 -0.58
C ASN A 98 -14.11 -10.04 -1.83
N PRO A 99 -14.04 -10.74 -2.97
CA PRO A 99 -14.71 -10.29 -4.20
C PRO A 99 -16.24 -10.30 -4.09
N PHE A 100 -16.81 -10.91 -3.05
CA PHE A 100 -18.25 -11.01 -2.80
C PHE A 100 -18.73 -10.14 -1.63
N SER A 101 -17.86 -9.36 -0.98
CA SER A 101 -18.32 -8.38 -0.01
C SER A 101 -18.92 -7.19 -0.75
N PHE A 102 -20.20 -7.27 -1.11
CA PHE A 102 -20.98 -6.10 -1.47
C PHE A 102 -21.06 -5.22 -0.22
N SER A 103 -20.26 -4.17 -0.18
CA SER A 103 -20.42 -3.12 0.82
C SER A 103 -21.59 -2.24 0.35
N PRO A 104 -22.75 -2.23 1.02
CA PRO A 104 -23.87 -1.37 0.61
C PRO A 104 -23.49 0.12 0.66
N GLU A 105 -22.42 0.44 1.40
CA GLU A 105 -21.87 1.77 1.61
C GLU A 105 -20.86 2.21 0.54
N GLU A 106 -20.40 1.31 -0.36
CA GLU A 106 -19.55 1.74 -1.46
C GLU A 106 -20.39 2.54 -2.46
N PRO A 107 -20.16 3.87 -2.58
CA PRO A 107 -20.87 4.64 -3.58
C PRO A 107 -20.45 4.05 -4.92
N ILE A 108 -21.44 3.67 -5.75
CA ILE A 108 -21.24 3.45 -7.19
C ILE A 108 -20.26 4.54 -7.64
N PRO A 109 -19.11 4.23 -8.28
CA PRO A 109 -18.16 5.25 -8.68
C PRO A 109 -18.91 6.20 -9.58
N ALA A 110 -19.32 7.33 -9.01
CA ALA A 110 -19.99 8.36 -9.77
C ALA A 110 -18.93 8.78 -10.78
N GLU A 111 -19.22 8.56 -12.06
CA GLU A 111 -18.51 9.20 -13.15
C GLU A 111 -18.15 10.62 -12.69
N PRO A 112 -16.90 11.09 -12.87
CA PRO A 112 -16.49 12.37 -12.33
C PRO A 112 -17.39 13.44 -12.95
N ARG A 113 -18.47 13.79 -12.22
CA ARG A 113 -19.39 14.83 -12.64
C ARG A 113 -18.51 16.06 -12.72
N PRO A 114 -18.38 16.69 -13.90
CA PRO A 114 -17.51 17.84 -14.03
C PRO A 114 -17.94 18.83 -12.95
N ARG A 115 -17.00 19.19 -12.06
CA ARG A 115 -17.27 20.07 -10.93
C ARG A 115 -17.70 21.41 -11.51
N ARG A 116 -19.00 21.60 -11.74
CA ARG A 116 -19.58 22.82 -12.35
C ARG A 116 -19.08 24.08 -11.66
N HIS A 117 -18.81 23.99 -10.35
CA HIS A 117 -18.20 25.04 -9.55
C HIS A 117 -16.79 25.44 -10.01
N GLN A 118 -15.90 24.48 -10.31
CA GLN A 118 -14.54 24.79 -10.79
C GLN A 118 -14.57 25.38 -12.20
N ILE A 119 -15.47 24.88 -13.06
CA ILE A 119 -15.66 25.42 -14.42
C ILE A 119 -16.21 26.84 -14.35
N SER A 120 -17.18 27.12 -13.47
CA SER A 120 -17.75 28.46 -13.30
C SER A 120 -16.71 29.47 -12.78
N VAL A 121 -15.84 29.06 -11.85
CA VAL A 121 -14.77 29.93 -11.33
C VAL A 121 -13.72 30.20 -12.40
N ALA A 122 -13.31 29.19 -13.18
CA ALA A 122 -12.34 29.36 -14.25
C ALA A 122 -12.85 30.30 -15.36
N VAL A 123 -14.12 30.17 -15.76
CA VAL A 123 -14.74 31.06 -16.77
C VAL A 123 -14.82 32.49 -16.26
N ALA A 124 -15.21 32.71 -15.00
CA ALA A 124 -15.26 34.04 -14.40
C ALA A 124 -13.88 34.71 -14.35
N LEU A 125 -12.84 33.97 -13.96
CA LEU A 125 -11.46 34.47 -13.94
C LEU A 125 -10.94 34.81 -15.35
N ALA A 126 -11.24 33.98 -16.35
CA ALA A 126 -10.85 34.23 -17.73
C ALA A 126 -11.50 35.50 -18.29
N MET A 127 -12.81 35.68 -18.06
CA MET A 127 -13.54 36.88 -18.48
C MET A 127 -12.97 38.15 -17.82
N PHE A 128 -12.66 38.10 -16.53
CA PHE A 128 -12.07 39.22 -15.80
C PHE A 128 -10.67 39.58 -16.33
N ALA A 129 -9.83 38.59 -16.59
CA ALA A 129 -8.50 38.78 -17.16
C ALA A 129 -8.56 39.41 -18.56
N CYS A 130 -9.47 38.93 -19.43
CA CYS A 130 -9.65 39.50 -20.77
C CYS A 130 -10.16 40.96 -20.74
N LEU A 131 -11.08 41.29 -19.83
CA LEU A 131 -11.55 42.66 -19.65
C LEU A 131 -10.42 43.57 -19.16
N PHE A 132 -9.65 43.13 -18.17
CA PHE A 132 -8.52 43.89 -17.66
C PHE A 132 -7.46 44.15 -18.75
N LEU A 133 -7.09 43.12 -19.50
CA LEU A 133 -6.13 43.25 -20.60
C LEU A 133 -6.63 44.16 -21.72
N SER A 134 -7.92 44.09 -22.08
CA SER A 134 -8.48 44.97 -23.12
C SER A 134 -8.51 46.42 -22.67
N VAL A 135 -8.88 46.71 -21.41
CA VAL A 135 -8.82 48.07 -20.84
C VAL A 135 -7.38 48.58 -20.82
N MET A 136 -6.41 47.77 -20.37
CA MET A 136 -5.00 48.14 -20.39
C MET A 136 -4.51 48.43 -21.81
N LEU A 137 -4.86 47.61 -22.80
CA LEU A 137 -4.51 47.86 -24.21
C LEU A 137 -5.15 49.15 -24.75
N ILE A 138 -6.40 49.44 -24.39
CA ILE A 138 -7.07 50.69 -24.76
C ILE A 138 -6.37 51.89 -24.12
N VAL A 139 -6.01 51.80 -22.84
CA VAL A 139 -5.25 52.84 -22.13
C VAL A 139 -3.88 53.03 -22.77
N LEU A 140 -3.16 51.96 -23.10
CA LEU A 140 -1.87 52.03 -23.77
C LEU A 140 -2.00 52.62 -25.19
N ASN A 141 -3.06 52.29 -25.94
CA ASN A 141 -3.30 52.86 -27.27
C ASN A 141 -3.82 54.31 -27.22
N LYS A 142 -4.57 54.72 -26.18
CA LYS A 142 -5.07 56.10 -26.02
C LYS A 142 -4.06 57.03 -25.35
N CYS A 143 -3.26 56.54 -24.41
CA CYS A 143 -2.20 57.30 -23.75
C CYS A 143 -0.85 57.21 -24.49
N GLY A 144 -0.72 56.29 -25.43
CA GLY A 144 0.42 56.13 -26.34
C GLY A 144 0.34 57.00 -27.60
N ARG A 145 0.00 58.29 -27.46
CA ARG A 145 0.49 59.47 -28.22
C ARG A 145 -0.55 60.61 -28.22
N PRO A 146 -0.08 61.84 -27.97
CA PRO A 146 0.29 62.64 -29.13
C PRO A 146 1.75 63.10 -29.16
N SER A 147 2.23 63.21 -30.39
CA SER A 147 3.49 63.81 -30.86
C SER A 147 3.55 65.32 -30.58
N LYS A 148 4.76 65.86 -30.34
CA LYS A 148 5.15 67.11 -31.01
C LYS A 148 6.65 67.31 -31.11
N PHE A 149 7.08 67.50 -32.36
CA PHE A 149 8.38 67.94 -32.84
C PHE A 149 8.92 69.20 -32.14
N GLY A 150 10.24 69.32 -32.09
CA GLY A 150 10.97 70.55 -31.79
C GLY A 150 12.49 70.40 -31.87
N ILE A 151 13.03 69.95 -33.01
CA ILE A 151 14.47 70.12 -33.31
C ILE A 151 14.59 71.42 -34.11
N ASN A 152 15.21 72.43 -33.50
CA ASN A 152 15.55 73.67 -34.18
C ASN A 152 16.82 73.46 -35.02
N ARG A 153 16.80 74.19 -36.14
CA ARG A 153 17.78 74.34 -37.22
C ARG A 153 19.24 74.45 -36.78
#